data_AF-A0A915DJ58-F1
#
_entry.id   AF-A0A915DJ58-F1
#
_cell.length_a   1.000
_cell.length_b   1.000
_cell.length_c   1.000
_cell.angle_alpha   90.00
_cell.angle_beta   90.00
_cell.angle_gamma   90.00
#
_symmetry.space_group_name_H-M   'P 1'
#
loop_
_entity.id
_entity.type
_entity.pdbx_description
1 polymer ?
#
loop_
_entity_poly.entity_id
_entity_poly.type
_entity_poly.pdbx_seq_one_letter_code
_entity_poly.pdbx_strand_id
1 'polypeptide(L)'
;MQNYLALGTAINYGEEVFVRGRIILSCVRQRAERSSDKYVFCNGYLLTGMGQKVFIWQFRDGELNGVSFLDLHFYVHHLVGFRNLAVACDLYRSLSLLRYQEEYKALSLVSRDLRPSAPTPMAAHFLVDGSHLGFILSDEGGNVTLFNYLPETKESMGGERLIIRASINVGSLINSFVRIKGGHVSECLVENEGQARETQTCIFATLDGSFGVQVMTMHVPQPAGLNPKGARSARPVSSNSNQQISSARNIVDGNLVFQYLNLSTQDKMDLARKLGTSRYQILDDLIEIHRTITPY
;
A
#
# COMPACT_ATOMS: atom_id res chain seq x y z
N MET A 1 -14.07 -22.89 -6.92
CA MET A 1 -12.75 -22.68 -6.30
C MET A 1 -12.92 -22.88 -4.81
N GLN A 2 -12.14 -23.77 -4.19
CA GLN A 2 -12.19 -23.98 -2.75
C GLN A 2 -11.18 -23.05 -2.08
N ASN A 3 -11.63 -22.34 -1.05
CA ASN A 3 -10.80 -21.39 -0.32
C ASN A 3 -10.08 -22.11 0.84
N TYR A 4 -8.79 -21.83 1.01
CA TYR A 4 -7.94 -22.42 2.04
C TYR A 4 -7.24 -21.34 2.83
N LEU A 5 -7.22 -21.50 4.15
CA LEU A 5 -6.42 -20.75 5.11
C LEU A 5 -5.00 -21.29 5.18
N ALA A 6 -4.07 -20.52 4.63
CA ALA A 6 -2.65 -20.76 4.77
C ALA A 6 -2.11 -20.07 6.03
N LEU A 7 -1.47 -20.83 6.89
CA LEU A 7 -0.79 -20.38 8.10
C LEU A 7 0.69 -20.71 7.99
N GLY A 8 1.54 -19.68 8.01
CA GLY A 8 2.99 -19.83 8.14
C GLY A 8 3.39 -19.70 9.60
N THR A 9 4.10 -20.69 10.13
CA THR A 9 4.63 -20.67 11.50
C THR A 9 6.14 -20.86 11.48
N ALA A 10 6.83 -20.28 12.44
CA ALA A 10 8.26 -20.47 12.65
C ALA A 10 8.53 -20.75 14.14
N ILE A 11 9.42 -21.70 14.40
CA ILE A 11 9.84 -22.07 15.75
C ILE A 11 11.21 -21.47 15.98
N ASN A 12 11.27 -20.48 16.87
CA ASN A 12 12.49 -19.79 17.24
C ASN A 12 12.91 -20.21 18.67
N TYR A 13 14.11 -20.77 18.79
CA TYR A 13 14.68 -21.22 20.06
C TYR A 13 15.87 -20.36 20.52
N GLY A 14 16.05 -19.19 19.91
CA GLY A 14 17.25 -18.34 20.09
C GLY A 14 18.21 -18.44 18.91
N GLU A 15 19.29 -17.67 18.96
CA GLU A 15 20.24 -17.50 17.86
C GLU A 15 21.10 -18.74 17.57
N GLU A 16 21.30 -19.60 18.58
CA GLU A 16 22.17 -20.79 18.47
C GLU A 16 21.49 -21.98 17.78
N VAL A 17 20.17 -21.93 17.58
CA VAL A 17 19.39 -23.04 17.03
C VAL A 17 18.75 -22.61 15.71
N PHE A 18 18.89 -23.45 14.68
CA PHE A 18 18.27 -23.19 13.39
C PHE A 18 16.75 -23.07 13.51
N VAL A 19 16.23 -21.91 13.09
CA VAL A 19 14.79 -21.65 13.00
C VAL A 19 14.16 -22.56 11.96
N ARG A 20 13.13 -23.30 12.33
CA ARG A 20 12.36 -24.17 11.43
C ARG A 20 10.95 -23.61 11.22
N GLY A 21 10.48 -23.64 9.99
CA GLY A 21 9.13 -23.22 9.62
C GLY A 21 8.19 -24.38 9.32
N ARG A 22 6.88 -24.13 9.41
CA ARG A 22 5.82 -25.03 8.92
C ARG A 22 4.71 -24.23 8.26
N ILE A 23 4.28 -24.68 7.10
CA ILE A 23 3.09 -24.19 6.39
C ILE A 23 1.93 -25.14 6.69
N ILE A 24 0.80 -24.59 7.11
CA ILE A 24 -0.43 -25.34 7.40
C ILE A 24 -1.53 -24.79 6.48
N LEU A 25 -2.14 -25.66 5.68
CA LEU A 25 -3.31 -25.33 4.88
C LEU A 25 -4.55 -25.91 5.55
N SER A 26 -5.46 -25.04 5.98
CA SER A 26 -6.73 -25.41 6.59
C SER A 26 -7.88 -25.01 5.68
N CYS A 27 -8.88 -25.87 5.52
CA CYS A 27 -10.11 -25.50 4.82
C CYS A 27 -11.21 -25.30 5.86
N VAL A 28 -11.78 -24.10 5.92
CA VAL A 28 -12.99 -23.85 6.70
C VAL A 28 -14.17 -24.40 5.90
N ARG A 29 -14.59 -25.63 6.23
CA ARG A 29 -15.83 -26.21 5.69
C ARG A 29 -17.00 -25.66 6.50
N GLN A 30 -17.67 -24.65 5.97
CA GLN A 30 -18.91 -24.16 6.55
C GLN A 30 -20.03 -25.19 6.35
N ARG A 31 -20.75 -25.52 7.42
CA ARG A 31 -22.05 -26.19 7.35
C ARG A 31 -23.09 -25.10 7.09
N ALA A 32 -23.19 -24.67 5.82
CA ALA A 32 -24.03 -23.58 5.32
C ALA A 32 -23.75 -22.16 5.92
N GLU A 33 -24.04 -21.16 5.09
CA GLU A 33 -24.06 -19.70 5.34
C GLU A 33 -22.75 -18.93 5.51
N ARG A 34 -22.23 -18.51 4.35
CA ARG A 34 -21.44 -17.29 4.04
C ARG A 34 -20.55 -16.72 5.16
N SER A 35 -19.24 -16.79 4.96
CA SER A 35 -18.36 -15.60 5.02
C SER A 35 -17.00 -15.92 4.37
N SER A 36 -16.39 -14.91 3.74
CA SER A 36 -15.15 -15.02 2.98
C SER A 36 -14.05 -14.20 3.64
N ASP A 37 -13.03 -14.88 4.16
CA ASP A 37 -11.84 -14.26 4.76
C ASP A 37 -10.54 -14.59 3.99
N LYS A 38 -9.55 -13.72 4.19
CA LYS A 38 -8.53 -13.24 3.23
C LYS A 38 -7.30 -14.15 3.04
N TYR A 39 -6.84 -14.26 1.79
CA TYR A 39 -5.58 -14.93 1.39
C TYR A 39 -4.83 -14.13 0.33
N VAL A 40 -3.52 -14.38 0.21
CA VAL A 40 -2.71 -13.93 -0.92
C VAL A 40 -2.56 -15.10 -1.90
N PHE A 41 -3.42 -15.12 -2.92
CA PHE A 41 -3.26 -16.00 -4.08
C PHE A 41 -2.65 -15.21 -5.24
N CYS A 42 -1.60 -15.76 -5.83
CA CYS A 42 -1.13 -15.35 -7.16
C CYS A 42 -1.72 -16.37 -8.14
N ASN A 43 -2.85 -16.06 -8.78
CA ASN A 43 -3.49 -16.94 -9.77
C ASN A 43 -3.69 -18.42 -9.34
N GLY A 44 -4.06 -18.67 -8.08
CA GLY A 44 -4.27 -20.04 -7.57
C GLY A 44 -3.02 -20.75 -7.06
N TYR A 45 -1.85 -20.11 -7.12
CA TYR A 45 -0.63 -20.54 -6.45
C TYR A 45 -0.50 -19.87 -5.07
N LEU A 46 0.18 -20.56 -4.15
CA LEU A 46 0.54 -20.03 -2.83
C LEU A 46 1.94 -19.42 -2.90
N LEU A 47 2.08 -18.16 -2.48
CA LEU A 47 3.37 -17.50 -2.32
C LEU A 47 3.76 -17.45 -0.85
N THR A 48 5.02 -17.76 -0.55
CA THR A 48 5.54 -17.69 0.83
C THR A 48 6.93 -17.08 0.85
N GLY A 49 7.15 -16.10 1.75
CA GLY A 49 8.48 -15.65 2.14
C GLY A 49 9.05 -16.54 3.24
N MET A 50 10.25 -17.08 3.04
CA MET A 50 10.94 -17.95 3.99
C MET A 50 12.42 -17.52 4.08
N GLY A 51 12.74 -16.71 5.08
CA GLY A 51 14.09 -16.14 5.22
C GLY A 51 14.46 -15.27 4.02
N GLN A 52 15.53 -15.64 3.34
CA GLN A 52 16.05 -14.94 2.15
C GLN A 52 15.35 -15.39 0.84
N LYS A 53 14.36 -16.27 0.89
CA LYS A 53 13.76 -16.84 -0.33
C LYS A 53 12.27 -16.56 -0.40
N VAL A 54 11.77 -16.35 -1.61
CA VAL A 54 10.34 -16.37 -1.93
C VAL A 54 10.06 -17.62 -2.73
N PHE A 55 9.13 -18.44 -2.24
CA PHE A 55 8.70 -19.66 -2.92
C PHE A 55 7.30 -19.48 -3.51
N ILE A 56 7.07 -20.12 -4.64
CA ILE A 56 5.74 -20.31 -5.22
C ILE A 56 5.40 -21.80 -5.25
N TRP A 57 4.23 -22.12 -4.72
CA TRP A 57 3.76 -23.48 -4.53
C TRP A 57 2.45 -23.72 -5.26
N GLN A 58 2.29 -24.94 -5.77
CA GLN A 58 1.05 -25.45 -6.33
C GLN A 58 0.46 -26.49 -5.39
N PHE A 59 -0.75 -26.24 -4.89
CA PHE A 59 -1.47 -27.22 -4.07
C PHE A 59 -2.27 -28.15 -4.98
N ARG A 60 -1.96 -29.45 -4.93
CA ARG A 60 -2.62 -30.48 -5.74
C ARG A 60 -2.67 -31.80 -4.98
N ASP A 61 -3.81 -32.48 -5.04
CA ASP A 61 -4.01 -33.82 -4.47
C ASP A 61 -3.67 -33.93 -2.97
N GLY A 62 -3.88 -32.83 -2.22
CA GLY A 62 -3.58 -32.77 -0.78
C GLY A 62 -2.12 -32.42 -0.45
N GLU A 63 -1.27 -32.25 -1.46
CA GLU A 63 0.16 -31.97 -1.31
C GLU A 63 0.52 -30.59 -1.87
N LEU A 64 1.55 -29.98 -1.28
CA LEU A 64 2.07 -28.67 -1.67
C LEU A 64 3.37 -28.85 -2.46
N ASN A 65 3.29 -28.72 -3.78
CA ASN A 65 4.42 -28.91 -4.68
C ASN A 65 5.14 -27.60 -4.96
N GLY A 66 6.47 -27.57 -4.81
CA GLY A 66 7.29 -26.41 -5.15
C GLY A 66 7.35 -26.21 -6.66
N VAL A 67 6.99 -25.03 -7.14
CA VAL A 67 7.03 -24.69 -8.57
C VAL A 67 8.32 -23.94 -8.89
N SER A 68 8.61 -22.89 -8.13
CA SER A 68 9.77 -22.02 -8.34
C SER A 68 10.17 -21.32 -7.04
N PHE A 69 11.36 -20.75 -7.03
CA PHE A 69 11.83 -19.90 -5.94
C PHE A 69 12.65 -18.73 -6.49
N LEU A 70 12.76 -17.68 -5.69
CA LEU A 70 13.59 -16.53 -5.96
C LEU A 70 14.34 -16.15 -4.69
N ASP A 71 15.64 -15.89 -4.82
CA ASP A 71 16.47 -15.39 -3.73
C ASP A 71 16.36 -13.86 -3.64
N LEU A 72 15.98 -13.37 -2.46
CA LEU A 72 16.06 -11.97 -2.03
C LEU A 72 17.27 -11.81 -1.07
N HIS A 73 17.38 -10.69 -0.36
CA HIS A 73 18.66 -10.34 0.27
C HIS A 73 18.79 -10.79 1.73
N PHE A 74 17.80 -10.53 2.58
CA PHE A 74 17.92 -10.79 4.02
C PHE A 74 16.72 -11.53 4.63
N TYR A 75 15.60 -10.83 4.81
CA TYR A 75 14.45 -11.43 5.48
C TYR A 75 13.16 -10.85 4.92
N VAL A 76 12.39 -11.70 4.25
CA VAL A 76 11.10 -11.34 3.69
C VAL A 76 10.02 -11.48 4.75
N HIS A 77 9.66 -10.38 5.40
CA HIS A 77 8.63 -10.40 6.46
C HIS A 77 7.22 -10.09 5.95
N HIS A 78 7.10 -9.38 4.82
CA HIS A 78 5.81 -9.01 4.25
C HIS A 78 5.77 -9.32 2.75
N LEU A 79 4.71 -9.99 2.30
CA LEU A 79 4.55 -10.42 0.91
C LEU A 79 3.08 -10.27 0.51
N VAL A 80 2.83 -9.56 -0.59
CA VAL A 80 1.48 -9.38 -1.14
C VAL A 80 1.51 -9.71 -2.62
N GLY A 81 0.54 -10.51 -3.06
CA GLY A 81 0.31 -10.86 -4.45
C GLY A 81 -0.86 -10.07 -5.03
N PHE A 82 -0.77 -9.75 -6.31
CA PHE A 82 -1.84 -9.19 -7.12
C PHE A 82 -1.71 -9.71 -8.56
N ARG A 83 -2.67 -10.54 -8.99
CA ARG A 83 -2.61 -11.26 -10.27
C ARG A 83 -1.32 -12.09 -10.36
N ASN A 84 -0.48 -11.85 -11.36
CA ASN A 84 0.83 -12.49 -11.55
C ASN A 84 2.01 -11.67 -10.98
N LEU A 85 1.73 -10.58 -10.27
CA LEU A 85 2.73 -9.75 -9.61
C LEU A 85 2.72 -10.00 -8.10
N ALA A 86 3.86 -9.76 -7.47
CA ALA A 86 3.95 -9.73 -6.02
C ALA A 86 4.88 -8.60 -5.58
N VAL A 87 4.60 -8.00 -4.43
CA VAL A 87 5.51 -7.09 -3.74
C VAL A 87 6.03 -7.76 -2.48
N ALA A 88 7.34 -7.79 -2.33
CA ALA A 88 8.04 -8.33 -1.19
C ALA A 88 8.72 -7.17 -0.43
N CYS A 89 8.51 -7.12 0.88
CA CYS A 89 9.29 -6.25 1.75
C CYS A 89 10.42 -7.08 2.36
N ASP A 90 11.64 -6.60 2.16
CA ASP A 90 12.84 -7.14 2.78
C ASP A 90 13.29 -6.17 3.89
N LEU A 91 13.54 -6.70 5.10
CA LEU A 91 13.87 -5.93 6.30
C LEU A 91 14.95 -4.85 6.09
N TYR A 92 15.94 -5.12 5.24
CA TYR A 92 17.04 -4.18 4.93
C TYR A 92 17.06 -3.68 3.48
N ARG A 93 16.20 -4.20 2.60
CA ARG A 93 16.21 -3.88 1.17
C ARG A 93 14.88 -3.33 0.65
N SER A 94 14.09 -2.72 1.53
CA SER A 94 12.86 -1.99 1.18
C SER A 94 11.91 -2.87 0.36
N LEU A 95 11.32 -2.31 -0.70
CA LEU A 95 10.32 -2.96 -1.54
C LEU A 95 10.94 -3.56 -2.80
N SER A 96 10.56 -4.79 -3.13
CA SER A 96 10.88 -5.48 -4.38
C SER A 96 9.61 -5.91 -5.11
N LEU A 97 9.50 -5.57 -6.39
CA LEU A 97 8.43 -6.00 -7.29
C LEU A 97 8.86 -7.28 -8.02
N LEU A 98 8.07 -8.33 -7.85
CA LEU A 98 8.28 -9.65 -8.42
C LEU A 98 7.18 -9.95 -9.45
N ARG A 99 7.51 -10.75 -10.45
CA ARG A 99 6.56 -11.25 -11.46
C ARG A 99 6.72 -12.74 -11.60
N TYR A 100 5.59 -13.44 -11.55
CA TYR A 100 5.51 -14.84 -11.92
C TYR A 100 5.15 -14.96 -13.41
N GLN A 101 5.92 -15.76 -14.13
CA GLN A 101 5.70 -16.07 -15.54
C GLN A 101 5.29 -17.53 -15.64
N GLU A 102 4.00 -17.77 -15.87
CA GLU A 102 3.41 -19.11 -15.85
C GLU A 102 3.97 -20.02 -16.95
N GLU A 103 4.21 -19.46 -18.14
CA GLU A 103 4.81 -20.15 -19.30
C GLU A 103 6.15 -20.81 -18.96
N TYR A 104 6.98 -20.11 -18.19
CA TYR A 104 8.32 -20.56 -17.80
C TYR A 104 8.38 -21.16 -16.40
N LYS A 105 7.24 -21.18 -15.68
CA LYS A 105 7.17 -21.53 -14.25
C LYS A 105 8.26 -20.85 -13.42
N ALA A 106 8.51 -19.58 -13.71
CA ALA A 106 9.65 -18.83 -13.16
C ALA A 106 9.17 -17.58 -12.41
N LEU A 107 9.74 -17.36 -11.22
CA LEU A 107 9.57 -16.13 -10.46
C LEU A 107 10.79 -15.23 -10.71
N SER A 108 10.56 -13.99 -11.17
CA SER A 108 11.62 -13.04 -11.51
C SER A 108 11.45 -11.72 -10.76
N LEU A 109 12.57 -11.12 -10.35
CA LEU A 109 12.61 -9.73 -9.87
C LEU A 109 12.42 -8.78 -11.06
N VAL A 110 11.44 -7.89 -10.98
CA VAL A 110 11.15 -6.88 -12.02
C VAL A 110 11.82 -5.56 -11.70
N SER A 111 11.64 -5.08 -10.47
CA SER A 111 12.10 -3.75 -10.05
C SER A 111 12.22 -3.71 -8.52
N ARG A 112 13.00 -2.77 -7.99
CA ARG A 112 13.20 -2.61 -6.54
C ARG A 112 13.50 -1.16 -6.15
N ASP A 113 13.29 -0.86 -4.88
CA ASP A 113 13.80 0.38 -4.30
C ASP A 113 15.32 0.29 -4.11
N LEU A 114 16.07 1.08 -4.89
CA LEU A 114 17.52 1.08 -4.90
C LEU A 114 18.14 2.11 -3.95
N ARG A 115 17.35 2.78 -3.11
CA ARG A 115 17.91 3.74 -2.14
C ARG A 115 18.78 3.01 -1.12
N PRO A 116 20.07 3.38 -0.97
CA PRO A 116 20.98 2.70 -0.04
C PRO A 116 20.58 2.84 1.43
N SER A 117 19.89 3.92 1.78
CA SER A 117 19.42 4.25 3.13
C SER A 117 17.90 4.26 3.22
N ALA A 118 17.23 3.38 2.45
CA ALA A 118 15.81 3.17 2.60
C ALA A 118 15.49 2.76 4.05
N PRO A 119 14.47 3.35 4.69
CA PRO A 119 14.05 2.94 6.03
C PRO A 119 13.54 1.50 6.03
N THR A 120 13.53 0.87 7.21
CA THR A 120 13.00 -0.49 7.32
C THR A 120 11.52 -0.52 6.96
N PRO A 121 11.10 -1.34 5.98
CA PRO A 121 9.72 -1.42 5.54
C PRO A 121 8.85 -2.12 6.58
N MET A 122 7.67 -1.57 6.88
CA MET A 122 6.71 -2.21 7.79
C MET A 122 5.68 -3.04 7.03
N ALA A 123 4.86 -2.40 6.20
CA ALA A 123 3.84 -3.06 5.39
C ALA A 123 3.78 -2.44 4.00
N ALA A 124 3.39 -3.23 3.00
CA ALA A 124 3.22 -2.75 1.64
C ALA A 124 1.95 -3.27 1.00
N HIS A 125 1.44 -2.54 0.01
CA HIS A 125 0.26 -2.96 -0.73
C HIS A 125 0.28 -2.41 -2.15
N PHE A 126 -0.46 -3.04 -3.05
CA PHE A 126 -0.77 -2.43 -4.34
C PHE A 126 -1.82 -1.34 -4.16
N LEU A 127 -1.78 -0.35 -5.05
CA LEU A 127 -2.82 0.64 -5.30
C LEU A 127 -3.23 0.51 -6.76
N VAL A 128 -4.53 0.44 -7.02
CA VAL A 128 -5.08 0.22 -8.36
C VAL A 128 -6.00 1.36 -8.69
N ASP A 129 -5.69 2.07 -9.77
CA ASP A 129 -6.44 3.22 -10.25
C ASP A 129 -6.67 3.07 -11.76
N GLY A 130 -7.76 2.39 -12.13
CA GLY A 130 -8.06 2.10 -13.52
C GLY A 130 -6.97 1.23 -14.15
N SER A 131 -6.29 1.79 -15.15
CA SER A 131 -5.15 1.18 -15.83
C SER A 131 -3.81 1.38 -15.11
N HIS A 132 -3.77 2.21 -14.07
CA HIS A 132 -2.55 2.53 -13.33
C HIS A 132 -2.38 1.61 -12.12
N LEU A 133 -1.16 1.11 -11.95
CA LEU A 133 -0.75 0.32 -10.79
C LEU A 133 0.34 1.09 -10.04
N GLY A 134 0.09 1.32 -8.76
CA GLY A 134 1.05 1.87 -7.80
C GLY A 134 1.31 0.90 -6.66
N PHE A 135 2.31 1.23 -5.85
CA PHE A 135 2.66 0.48 -4.65
C PHE A 135 2.79 1.46 -3.50
N ILE A 136 2.18 1.12 -2.37
CA ILE A 136 2.29 1.88 -1.13
C ILE A 136 3.18 1.09 -0.16
N LEU A 137 4.03 1.81 0.56
CA LEU A 137 4.91 1.27 1.58
C LEU A 137 4.85 2.14 2.82
N SER A 138 4.57 1.54 3.98
CA SER A 138 4.84 2.16 5.28
C SER A 138 6.22 1.78 5.79
N ASP A 139 6.85 2.67 6.54
CA ASP A 139 8.15 2.45 7.15
C ASP A 139 8.16 2.65 8.67
N GLU A 140 9.28 2.28 9.29
CA GLU A 140 9.50 2.42 10.75
C GLU A 140 9.54 3.89 11.24
N GLY A 141 9.70 4.86 10.32
CA GLY A 141 9.65 6.29 10.62
C GLY A 141 8.22 6.85 10.63
N GLY A 142 7.22 6.00 10.39
CA GLY A 142 5.82 6.41 10.22
C GLY A 142 5.58 7.17 8.91
N ASN A 143 6.48 7.04 7.92
CA ASN A 143 6.23 7.56 6.59
C ASN A 143 5.49 6.52 5.75
N VAL A 144 4.72 7.05 4.80
CA VAL A 144 4.06 6.31 3.75
C VAL A 144 4.60 6.82 2.42
N THR A 145 5.16 5.91 1.62
CA THR A 145 5.79 6.21 0.33
C THR A 145 5.00 5.55 -0.79
N LEU A 146 4.71 6.32 -1.83
CA LEU A 146 4.07 5.86 -3.07
C LEU A 146 5.14 5.59 -4.13
N PHE A 147 5.13 4.39 -4.68
CA PHE A 147 6.01 3.96 -5.77
C PHE A 147 5.21 3.64 -7.04
N ASN A 148 5.84 3.86 -8.19
CA ASN A 148 5.38 3.40 -9.49
C ASN A 148 6.51 2.71 -10.25
N TYR A 149 6.14 1.73 -11.08
CA TYR A 149 7.03 1.11 -12.04
C TYR A 149 6.85 1.80 -13.40
N LEU A 150 7.84 2.59 -13.82
CA LEU A 150 7.82 3.40 -15.04
C LEU A 150 9.11 3.20 -15.85
N PRO A 151 9.26 2.07 -16.55
CA PRO A 151 10.51 1.70 -17.23
C PRO A 151 10.94 2.69 -18.32
N GLU A 152 9.98 3.42 -18.89
CA GLU A 152 10.23 4.44 -19.92
C GLU A 152 10.97 5.67 -19.38
N THR A 153 10.97 5.88 -18.06
CA THR A 153 11.63 7.04 -17.44
C THR A 153 13.11 6.76 -17.22
N LYS A 154 13.97 7.73 -17.54
CA LYS A 154 15.42 7.62 -17.32
C LYS A 154 15.78 7.36 -15.85
N GLU A 155 15.00 7.92 -14.93
CA GLU A 155 15.16 7.73 -13.48
C GLU A 155 15.04 6.26 -13.05
N SER A 156 14.29 5.46 -13.81
CA SER A 156 14.04 4.05 -13.50
C SER A 156 15.20 3.13 -13.88
N MET A 157 16.22 3.67 -14.58
CA MET A 157 17.34 2.89 -15.11
C MET A 157 16.86 1.70 -15.95
N GLY A 158 15.93 1.95 -16.87
CA GLY A 158 15.35 0.91 -17.73
C GLY A 158 14.40 -0.04 -16.98
N GLY A 159 13.79 0.43 -15.89
CA GLY A 159 12.83 -0.34 -15.07
C GLY A 159 13.44 -1.02 -13.84
N GLU A 160 14.76 -1.09 -13.69
CA GLU A 160 15.37 -1.73 -12.51
C GLU A 160 14.99 -1.03 -11.19
N ARG A 161 14.79 0.29 -11.25
CA ARG A 161 14.48 1.14 -10.09
C ARG A 161 13.00 1.53 -10.04
N LEU A 162 12.38 1.30 -8.88
CA LEU A 162 11.07 1.85 -8.55
C LEU A 162 11.15 3.37 -8.32
N ILE A 163 10.19 4.10 -8.88
CA ILE A 163 10.14 5.55 -8.82
C ILE A 163 9.22 6.00 -7.69
N ILE A 164 9.72 6.86 -6.82
CA ILE A 164 8.93 7.47 -5.75
C ILE A 164 8.11 8.62 -6.33
N ARG A 165 6.79 8.49 -6.25
CA ARG A 165 5.84 9.51 -6.71
C ARG A 165 5.36 10.43 -5.60
N ALA A 166 5.39 9.99 -4.36
CA ALA A 166 5.09 10.84 -3.21
C ALA A 166 5.51 10.20 -1.90
N SER A 167 5.60 11.01 -0.86
CA SER A 167 5.80 10.56 0.51
C SER A 167 5.06 11.47 1.49
N ILE A 168 4.54 10.90 2.58
CA ILE A 168 3.90 11.63 3.67
C ILE A 168 4.26 11.00 5.02
N ASN A 169 4.46 11.80 6.06
CA ASN A 169 4.55 11.30 7.42
C ASN A 169 3.17 11.24 8.08
N VAL A 170 2.70 10.03 8.39
CA VAL A 170 1.42 9.83 9.10
C VAL A 170 1.60 10.11 10.59
N GLY A 171 2.81 9.91 11.13
CA GLY A 171 3.14 10.14 12.53
C GLY A 171 2.92 8.93 13.43
N SER A 172 2.35 7.85 12.88
CA SER A 172 2.18 6.55 13.52
C SER A 172 2.58 5.43 12.58
N LEU A 173 2.94 4.28 13.15
CA LEU A 173 3.37 3.10 12.42
C LEU A 173 2.16 2.38 11.81
N ILE A 174 2.25 2.01 10.54
CA ILE A 174 1.21 1.27 9.83
C ILE A 174 1.70 -0.14 9.57
N ASN A 175 0.96 -1.13 10.08
CA ASN A 175 1.30 -2.56 9.93
C ASN A 175 0.38 -3.31 8.94
N SER A 176 -0.75 -2.72 8.57
CA SER A 176 -1.76 -3.40 7.77
C SER A 176 -2.44 -2.45 6.80
N PHE A 177 -2.50 -2.90 5.55
CA PHE A 177 -3.24 -2.26 4.47
C PHE A 177 -4.30 -3.22 3.95
N VAL A 178 -5.45 -2.66 3.57
CA VAL A 178 -6.55 -3.39 2.97
C VAL A 178 -7.02 -2.62 1.74
N ARG A 179 -6.92 -3.26 0.57
CA ARG A 179 -7.60 -2.80 -0.65
C ARG A 179 -9.06 -3.21 -0.65
N ILE A 180 -9.93 -2.27 -1.01
CA ILE A 180 -11.36 -2.48 -1.24
C ILE A 180 -11.66 -2.12 -2.70
N LYS A 181 -12.34 -3.02 -3.42
CA LYS A 181 -12.71 -2.84 -4.81
C LYS A 181 -14.03 -2.09 -4.91
N GLY A 182 -14.05 -1.05 -5.75
CA GLY A 182 -15.15 -0.09 -5.77
C GLY A 182 -15.01 0.81 -4.55
N GLY A 183 -14.86 2.11 -4.75
CA GLY A 183 -15.07 3.06 -3.65
C GLY A 183 -16.41 2.76 -2.96
N HIS A 184 -16.55 3.16 -1.70
CA HIS A 184 -17.80 3.01 -0.95
C HIS A 184 -18.92 3.93 -1.48
N VAL A 185 -19.09 3.99 -2.79
CA VAL A 185 -20.07 4.86 -3.43
C VAL A 185 -21.38 4.10 -3.53
N SER A 186 -22.38 4.60 -2.82
CA SER A 186 -23.77 4.22 -3.01
C SER A 186 -24.12 4.22 -4.51
N GLU A 187 -24.65 3.10 -4.98
CA GLU A 187 -24.89 2.75 -6.40
C GLU A 187 -25.76 3.78 -7.16
N CYS A 188 -26.41 4.70 -6.45
CA CYS A 188 -27.41 5.64 -7.00
C CYS A 188 -26.85 7.01 -7.47
N LEU A 189 -25.57 7.35 -7.22
CA LEU A 189 -25.07 8.73 -7.38
C LEU A 189 -23.75 8.87 -8.16
N VAL A 190 -23.29 7.82 -8.84
CA VAL A 190 -22.06 7.88 -9.66
C VAL A 190 -22.40 8.37 -11.07
N GLU A 191 -21.90 9.54 -11.47
CA GLU A 191 -22.09 10.05 -12.85
C GLU A 191 -21.36 9.20 -13.91
N ASN A 192 -20.31 8.46 -13.52
CA ASN A 192 -19.52 7.56 -14.37
C ASN A 192 -19.25 6.18 -13.71
N GLU A 193 -20.23 5.27 -13.73
CA GLU A 193 -20.15 3.93 -13.12
C GLU A 193 -18.93 3.10 -13.57
N GLY A 194 -18.43 3.32 -14.79
CA GLY A 194 -17.29 2.60 -15.35
C GLY A 194 -15.98 2.89 -14.62
N GLN A 195 -15.69 4.16 -14.31
CA GLN A 195 -14.43 4.56 -13.69
C GLN A 195 -14.38 4.19 -12.19
N ALA A 196 -15.48 4.36 -11.47
CA ALA A 196 -15.55 4.05 -10.03
C ALA A 196 -15.39 2.54 -9.72
N ARG A 197 -15.69 1.66 -10.68
CA ARG A 197 -15.53 0.20 -10.54
C ARG A 197 -14.08 -0.28 -10.70
N GLU A 198 -13.26 0.50 -11.38
CA GLU A 198 -11.88 0.14 -11.67
C GLU A 198 -10.88 0.71 -10.65
N THR A 199 -11.27 1.74 -9.91
CA THR A 199 -10.48 2.27 -8.79
C THR A 199 -10.66 1.44 -7.53
N GLN A 200 -9.58 1.29 -6.77
CA GLN A 200 -9.57 0.58 -5.50
C GLN A 200 -9.07 1.50 -4.41
N THR A 201 -9.83 1.56 -3.32
CA THR A 201 -9.45 2.36 -2.15
C THR A 201 -8.56 1.52 -1.25
N CYS A 202 -7.51 2.12 -0.71
CA CYS A 202 -6.64 1.48 0.27
C CYS A 202 -6.89 2.10 1.65
N ILE A 203 -7.34 1.27 2.57
CA ILE A 203 -7.52 1.62 3.99
C ILE A 203 -6.32 1.06 4.75
N PHE A 204 -5.86 1.78 5.75
CA PHE A 204 -4.81 1.31 6.64
C PHE A 204 -5.20 1.44 8.11
N ALA A 205 -4.60 0.58 8.93
CA ALA A 205 -4.68 0.64 10.39
C ALA A 205 -3.30 0.97 10.96
N THR A 206 -3.27 1.89 11.91
CA THR A 206 -2.06 2.28 12.61
C THR A 206 -1.92 1.56 13.95
N LEU A 207 -0.71 1.53 14.49
CA LEU A 207 -0.40 0.84 15.75
C LEU A 207 -0.98 1.55 16.99
N ASP A 208 -1.28 2.84 16.89
CA ASP A 208 -2.00 3.63 17.89
C ASP A 208 -3.54 3.50 17.79
N GLY A 209 -4.04 2.61 16.93
CA GLY A 209 -5.46 2.28 16.84
C GLY A 209 -6.29 3.20 15.94
N SER A 210 -5.66 4.08 15.18
CA SER A 210 -6.35 4.90 14.18
C SER A 210 -6.53 4.15 12.85
N PHE A 211 -7.54 4.56 12.08
CA PHE A 211 -7.75 4.11 10.70
C PHE A 211 -7.66 5.31 9.77
N GLY A 212 -7.07 5.12 8.59
CA GLY A 212 -6.90 6.19 7.62
C GLY A 212 -7.23 5.80 6.18
N VAL A 213 -7.66 6.80 5.41
CA VAL A 213 -7.92 6.77 3.96
C VAL A 213 -7.25 8.00 3.34
N GLN A 214 -6.63 7.87 2.17
CA GLN A 214 -5.78 8.90 1.57
C GLN A 214 -6.59 9.99 0.83
N VAL A 215 -6.46 11.28 1.20
CA VAL A 215 -7.26 12.41 0.64
C VAL A 215 -6.56 13.78 0.72
N MET A 216 -6.92 14.75 -0.17
CA MET A 216 -6.39 16.11 -0.47
C MET A 216 -5.87 17.04 0.69
N THR A 217 -4.99 18.06 0.47
CA THR A 217 -4.42 19.06 1.44
C THR A 217 -4.81 20.50 1.08
N MET A 218 -5.23 21.32 2.05
CA MET A 218 -5.54 22.76 1.90
C MET A 218 -5.05 23.60 3.10
N HIS A 219 -5.06 24.92 3.04
CA HIS A 219 -4.51 25.76 4.12
C HIS A 219 -5.55 26.11 5.19
N VAL A 220 -5.31 25.72 6.45
CA VAL A 220 -6.14 26.10 7.61
C VAL A 220 -5.27 26.34 8.86
N PRO A 221 -5.63 27.28 9.76
CA PRO A 221 -4.95 27.46 11.05
C PRO A 221 -4.91 26.17 11.87
N GLN A 222 -3.73 25.84 12.43
CA GLN A 222 -3.54 24.61 13.20
C GLN A 222 -3.50 24.88 14.71
N PRO A 223 -3.98 23.92 15.54
CA PRO A 223 -3.77 23.95 16.98
C PRO A 223 -2.28 24.11 17.31
N ALA A 224 -1.99 24.87 18.37
CA ALA A 224 -0.63 25.15 18.85
C ALA A 224 0.33 25.81 17.83
N GLY A 225 -0.18 26.39 16.73
CA GLY A 225 0.66 27.07 15.74
C GLY A 225 1.58 26.15 14.94
N LEU A 226 1.33 24.84 14.95
CA LEU A 226 2.15 23.86 14.24
C LEU A 226 2.01 24.03 12.73
N ASN A 227 3.11 23.84 12.00
CA ASN A 227 3.07 23.83 10.54
C ASN A 227 2.64 22.44 10.04
N PRO A 228 1.43 22.27 9.47
CA PRO A 228 0.95 20.96 9.05
C PRO A 228 1.77 20.41 7.88
N LYS A 229 2.30 21.27 7.01
CA LYS A 229 3.19 20.83 5.91
C LYS A 229 4.50 20.28 6.45
N GLY A 230 5.06 20.91 7.47
CA GLY A 230 6.26 20.41 8.15
C GLY A 230 5.99 19.11 8.88
N ALA A 231 4.88 19.02 9.62
CA ALA A 231 4.49 17.81 10.35
C ALA A 231 4.28 16.60 9.43
N ARG A 232 3.77 16.82 8.21
CA ARG A 232 3.54 15.79 7.19
C ARG A 232 4.73 15.54 6.26
N SER A 233 5.81 16.30 6.40
CA SER A 233 7.02 16.06 5.61
C SER A 233 7.63 14.72 6.00
N ALA A 234 7.95 13.89 5.01
CA ALA A 234 8.57 12.60 5.29
C ALA A 234 9.90 12.80 6.04
N ARG A 235 10.09 12.00 7.08
CA ARG A 235 11.24 12.10 7.98
C ARG A 235 12.42 11.34 7.36
N PRO A 236 13.58 11.98 7.17
CA PRO A 236 14.77 11.29 6.71
C PRO A 236 15.29 10.35 7.80
N VAL A 237 15.80 9.20 7.37
CA VAL A 237 16.38 8.18 8.26
C VAL A 237 17.68 8.66 8.91
N SER A 238 18.41 9.55 8.23
CA SER A 238 19.62 10.18 8.75
C SER A 238 19.72 11.63 8.31
N SER A 239 20.12 12.51 9.24
CA SER A 239 20.34 13.94 9.01
C SER A 239 21.39 14.23 7.93
N ASN A 240 22.30 13.29 7.66
CA ASN A 240 23.36 13.42 6.64
C ASN A 240 23.03 12.71 5.32
N SER A 241 21.85 12.08 5.22
CA SER A 241 21.45 11.46 3.98
C SER A 241 20.83 12.52 3.07
N ASN A 242 21.57 12.92 2.03
CA ASN A 242 21.06 13.69 0.87
C ASN A 242 20.09 12.81 0.04
N GLN A 243 19.12 12.17 0.71
CA GLN A 243 18.10 11.42 0.02
C GLN A 243 17.21 12.41 -0.70
N GLN A 244 17.04 12.18 -2.00
CA GLN A 244 15.87 12.65 -2.70
C GLN A 244 14.64 11.90 -2.16
N ILE A 245 14.20 12.28 -0.97
CA ILE A 245 12.79 12.16 -0.60
C ILE A 245 12.11 13.06 -1.61
N SER A 246 11.49 12.44 -2.61
CA SER A 246 10.78 13.16 -3.65
C SER A 246 9.85 14.15 -2.97
N SER A 247 10.07 15.45 -3.20
CA SER A 247 9.19 16.52 -2.76
C SER A 247 7.84 16.48 -3.49
N ALA A 248 7.58 15.43 -4.27
CA ALA A 248 6.39 15.23 -5.04
C ALA A 248 5.19 15.09 -4.10
N ARG A 249 4.31 16.09 -4.22
CA ARG A 249 3.15 16.33 -3.35
C ARG A 249 1.90 15.63 -3.89
N ASN A 250 2.05 14.37 -4.29
CA ASN A 250 0.93 13.59 -4.85
C ASN A 250 0.17 12.81 -3.76
N ILE A 251 0.56 12.99 -2.49
CA ILE A 251 -0.21 12.60 -1.32
C ILE A 251 -0.55 13.87 -0.57
N VAL A 252 -1.67 13.78 0.11
CA VAL A 252 -2.36 14.92 0.62
C VAL A 252 -3.03 14.52 1.95
N ASP A 253 -3.36 15.52 2.78
CA ASP A 253 -3.83 15.35 4.15
C ASP A 253 -5.31 15.77 4.31
N GLY A 254 -6.19 14.76 4.28
CA GLY A 254 -7.63 14.93 4.36
C GLY A 254 -8.08 15.64 5.62
N ASN A 255 -7.41 15.43 6.76
CA ASN A 255 -7.78 16.10 8.02
C ASN A 255 -7.66 17.62 7.90
N LEU A 256 -6.67 18.07 7.14
CA LEU A 256 -6.45 19.48 6.89
C LEU A 256 -7.41 20.02 5.82
N VAL A 257 -7.76 19.22 4.83
CA VAL A 257 -8.74 19.62 3.82
C VAL A 257 -10.14 19.74 4.35
N PHE A 258 -10.61 18.76 5.13
CA PHE A 258 -11.97 18.77 5.64
C PHE A 258 -12.20 19.90 6.64
N GLN A 259 -11.14 20.50 7.21
CA GLN A 259 -11.27 21.73 7.99
C GLN A 259 -11.83 22.91 7.18
N TYR A 260 -11.72 22.90 5.84
CA TYR A 260 -12.38 23.90 5.00
C TYR A 260 -13.89 23.95 5.23
N LEU A 261 -14.53 22.80 5.54
CA LEU A 261 -15.96 22.73 5.84
C LEU A 261 -16.34 23.50 7.11
N ASN A 262 -15.41 23.66 8.05
CA ASN A 262 -15.62 24.34 9.34
C ASN A 262 -15.41 25.86 9.27
N LEU A 263 -14.89 26.39 8.15
CA LEU A 263 -14.64 27.83 7.99
C LEU A 263 -15.94 28.63 7.83
N SER A 264 -15.89 29.92 8.17
CA SER A 264 -16.98 30.86 7.94
C SER A 264 -17.25 31.04 6.43
N THR A 265 -18.44 31.49 6.05
CA THR A 265 -18.77 31.71 4.64
C THR A 265 -17.85 32.74 3.98
N GLN A 266 -17.45 33.78 4.72
CA GLN A 266 -16.52 34.79 4.24
C GLN A 266 -15.13 34.19 4.00
N ASP A 267 -14.60 33.44 4.97
CA ASP A 267 -13.28 32.79 4.83
C ASP A 267 -13.25 31.77 3.69
N LYS A 268 -14.34 31.01 3.50
CA LYS A 268 -14.49 30.08 2.37
C LYS A 268 -14.41 30.82 1.04
N MET A 269 -15.13 31.94 0.90
CA MET A 269 -15.11 32.75 -0.32
C MET A 269 -13.74 33.38 -0.58
N ASP A 270 -13.09 33.89 0.46
CA ASP A 270 -11.76 34.50 0.35
C ASP A 270 -10.68 33.48 0.00
N LEU A 271 -10.75 32.27 0.57
CA LEU A 271 -9.85 31.18 0.21
C LEU A 271 -10.08 30.72 -1.23
N ALA A 272 -11.33 30.50 -1.64
CA ALA A 272 -11.68 30.11 -3.00
C ALA A 272 -11.20 31.17 -4.02
N ARG A 273 -11.38 32.46 -3.71
CA ARG A 273 -10.90 33.57 -4.55
C ARG A 273 -9.37 33.56 -4.68
N LYS A 274 -8.63 33.29 -3.60
CA LYS A 274 -7.17 33.17 -3.62
C LYS A 274 -6.68 31.98 -4.46
N LEU A 275 -7.47 30.92 -4.56
CA LEU A 275 -7.17 29.73 -5.37
C LEU A 275 -7.60 29.86 -6.84
N GLY A 276 -8.37 30.90 -7.17
CA GLY A 276 -8.94 31.07 -8.50
C GLY A 276 -10.07 30.09 -8.82
N THR A 277 -10.74 29.54 -7.81
CA THR A 277 -11.84 28.58 -7.96
C THR A 277 -13.12 29.07 -7.30
N SER A 278 -14.25 28.43 -7.60
CA SER A 278 -15.51 28.70 -6.93
C SER A 278 -15.60 27.95 -5.60
N ARG A 279 -16.22 28.58 -4.59
CA ARG A 279 -16.55 27.91 -3.32
C ARG A 279 -17.36 26.63 -3.55
N TYR A 280 -18.26 26.64 -4.53
CA TYR A 280 -19.11 25.49 -4.84
C TYR A 280 -18.31 24.33 -5.41
N GLN A 281 -17.38 24.59 -6.34
CA GLN A 281 -16.48 23.55 -6.88
C GLN A 281 -15.69 22.87 -5.77
N ILE A 282 -15.10 23.65 -4.86
CA ILE A 282 -14.38 23.07 -3.71
C ILE A 282 -15.32 22.20 -2.87
N LEU A 283 -16.54 22.66 -2.58
CA LEU A 283 -17.50 21.87 -1.80
C LEU A 283 -17.91 20.58 -2.51
N ASP A 284 -18.13 20.64 -3.83
CA ASP A 284 -18.50 19.49 -4.65
C ASP A 284 -17.37 18.44 -4.61
N ASP A 285 -16.11 18.85 -4.83
CA ASP A 285 -14.94 17.98 -4.73
C ASP A 285 -14.82 17.32 -3.35
N LEU A 286 -15.04 18.08 -2.26
CA LEU A 286 -14.98 17.55 -0.89
C LEU A 286 -16.09 16.56 -0.59
N ILE A 287 -17.30 16.81 -1.10
CA ILE A 287 -18.44 15.91 -0.95
C ILE A 287 -18.18 14.62 -1.73
N GLU A 288 -17.64 14.72 -2.95
CA GLU A 288 -17.25 13.55 -3.74
C GLU A 288 -16.23 12.70 -3.00
N ILE A 289 -15.18 13.33 -2.47
CA ILE A 289 -14.18 12.60 -1.69
C ILE A 289 -14.80 11.98 -0.43
N HIS A 290 -15.61 12.71 0.34
CA HIS A 290 -16.28 12.16 1.51
C HIS A 290 -17.16 10.94 1.17
N ARG A 291 -17.84 10.96 0.01
CA ARG A 291 -18.63 9.81 -0.47
C ARG A 291 -17.76 8.59 -0.75
N THR A 292 -16.54 8.76 -1.29
CA THR A 292 -15.66 7.60 -1.55
C THR A 292 -15.16 6.92 -0.28
N ILE A 293 -15.02 7.66 0.83
CA ILE A 293 -14.47 7.18 2.10
C ILE A 293 -15.54 6.53 2.97
N THR A 294 -16.78 7.01 2.90
CA THR A 294 -17.80 6.68 3.88
C THR A 294 -18.66 5.50 3.41
N PRO A 295 -18.76 4.40 4.17
CA PRO A 295 -19.62 3.28 3.82
C PRO A 295 -21.10 3.62 4.10
N TYR A 296 -21.85 4.04 3.07
CA TYR A 296 -23.32 4.11 3.10
C TYR A 296 -23.96 3.77 1.74
#